data_AF-M3CM19-F1
#
_entry.id   AF-M3CM19-F1
#
_cell.length_a   1.000
_cell.length_b   1.000
_cell.length_c   1.000
_cell.angle_alpha   90.00
_cell.angle_beta   90.00
_cell.angle_gamma   90.00
#
_symmetry.space_group_name_H-M   'P 1'
#
loop_
_entity.id
_entity.type
_entity.pdbx_description
1 polymer ?
#
loop_
_entity_poly.entity_id
_entity_poly.type
_entity_poly.pdbx_seq_one_letter_code
_entity_poly.pdbx_strand_id
1 'polypeptide(L)'
;MLDVKIQFGAIYHIQSKKRHDVEFSDSLRTLTIQTIEEIRKILRDKILPPPVSNRSLCKNCSLFDTCMPSSYSDLNFKEYLFRIKDSGGY
;
A
#
# COMPACT_ATOMS: atom_id res chain seq x y z
N MET A 1 -5.65 -30.73 5.68
CA MET A 1 -5.78 -29.78 4.55
C MET A 1 -6.16 -30.60 3.32
N LEU A 2 -7.09 -30.14 2.48
CA LEU A 2 -7.50 -30.88 1.29
C LEU A 2 -6.39 -30.76 0.24
N ASP A 3 -5.78 -31.87 -0.17
CA ASP A 3 -4.64 -31.94 -1.10
C ASP A 3 -5.07 -31.65 -2.55
N VAL A 4 -5.57 -30.44 -2.78
CA VAL A 4 -6.19 -30.03 -4.05
C VAL A 4 -5.67 -28.66 -4.47
N LYS A 5 -5.26 -28.54 -5.73
CA LYS A 5 -4.80 -27.28 -6.33
C LYS A 5 -5.98 -26.52 -6.95
N ILE A 6 -6.24 -25.31 -6.47
CA ILE A 6 -7.22 -24.38 -7.04
C ILE A 6 -6.49 -23.46 -8.02
N GLN A 7 -6.89 -23.51 -9.30
CA GLN A 7 -6.23 -22.78 -10.39
C GLN A 7 -6.93 -21.45 -10.73
N PHE A 8 -8.22 -21.32 -10.41
CA PHE A 8 -9.02 -20.14 -10.72
C PHE A 8 -9.93 -19.75 -9.55
N GLY A 9 -10.21 -18.45 -9.45
CA GLY A 9 -11.30 -17.90 -8.66
C GLY A 9 -12.09 -16.89 -9.48
N ALA A 10 -13.14 -16.30 -8.90
CA ALA A 10 -13.92 -15.28 -9.58
C ALA A 10 -14.26 -14.12 -8.63
N ILE A 11 -14.17 -12.90 -9.15
CA ILE A 11 -14.69 -11.69 -8.49
C ILE A 11 -16.07 -11.40 -9.08
N TYR A 12 -17.10 -11.38 -8.23
CA TYR A 12 -18.45 -11.06 -8.67
C TYR A 12 -18.84 -9.63 -8.31
N HIS A 13 -19.15 -8.84 -9.33
CA HIS A 13 -19.63 -7.47 -9.16
C HIS A 13 -21.16 -7.47 -9.06
N ILE A 14 -21.70 -7.11 -7.89
CA ILE A 14 -23.15 -7.14 -7.63
C ILE A 14 -23.92 -6.16 -8.51
N GLN A 15 -23.37 -4.96 -8.76
CA GLN A 15 -24.04 -3.92 -9.54
C GLN A 15 -24.21 -4.33 -11.01
N SER A 16 -23.14 -4.82 -11.64
CA SER A 16 -23.15 -5.22 -13.05
C SER A 16 -23.61 -6.67 -13.27
N LYS A 17 -23.73 -7.45 -12.20
CA LYS A 17 -24.01 -8.89 -12.22
C LYS A 17 -23.00 -9.70 -13.04
N LYS A 18 -21.77 -9.20 -13.20
CA LYS A 18 -20.70 -9.86 -13.96
C LYS A 18 -19.70 -10.55 -13.04
N ARG A 19 -19.19 -11.69 -13.50
CA ARG A 19 -18.03 -12.38 -12.93
C ARG A 19 -16.80 -12.01 -13.74
N HIS A 20 -15.70 -11.79 -13.03
CA HIS A 20 -14.37 -11.69 -13.61
C HIS A 20 -13.57 -12.87 -13.09
N ASP A 21 -13.22 -13.80 -13.97
CA ASP A 21 -12.40 -14.95 -13.62
C ASP A 21 -10.94 -14.50 -13.42
N VAL A 22 -10.29 -15.08 -12.41
CA VAL A 22 -8.93 -14.76 -12.03
C VAL A 22 -8.15 -16.06 -12.01
N GLU A 23 -7.20 -16.18 -12.92
CA GLU A 23 -6.22 -17.25 -12.90
C GLU A 23 -5.20 -17.03 -11.77
N PHE A 24 -4.98 -18.05 -10.94
CA PHE A 24 -3.99 -18.02 -9.87
C PHE A 24 -2.61 -18.46 -10.38
N SER A 25 -2.08 -17.70 -11.33
CA SER A 25 -0.78 -17.93 -11.94
C SER A 25 0.37 -17.84 -10.93
N ASP A 26 1.49 -18.46 -11.27
CA ASP A 26 2.68 -18.43 -10.41
C ASP A 26 3.23 -17.00 -10.24
N SER A 27 3.11 -16.14 -11.26
CA SER A 27 3.50 -14.74 -11.18
C SER A 27 2.62 -13.95 -10.21
N LEU A 28 1.30 -14.15 -10.26
CA LEU A 28 0.36 -13.51 -9.33
C LEU A 28 0.60 -13.99 -7.89
N ARG A 29 0.84 -15.30 -7.70
CA ARG A 29 1.16 -15.87 -6.39
C ARG A 29 2.46 -15.30 -5.83
N THR A 30 3.50 -15.25 -6.65
CA THR A 30 4.81 -14.72 -6.26
C THR A 30 4.70 -13.26 -5.84
N LEU A 31 4.06 -12.42 -6.66
CA LEU A 31 3.84 -11.01 -6.35
C LEU A 31 3.05 -10.85 -5.04
N THR A 32 1.99 -11.62 -4.86
CA THR A 32 1.17 -11.57 -3.63
C THR A 32 2.00 -11.89 -2.39
N ILE A 33 2.80 -12.97 -2.44
CA ILE A 33 3.66 -13.36 -1.30
C ILE A 33 4.72 -12.29 -1.03
N GLN A 34 5.36 -11.74 -2.06
CA GLN A 34 6.34 -10.65 -1.92
C GLN A 34 5.72 -9.42 -1.27
N THR A 35 4.56 -8.97 -1.75
CA THR A 35 3.83 -7.83 -1.17
C THR A 35 3.47 -8.08 0.29
N ILE A 36 3.04 -9.29 0.65
CA ILE A 36 2.76 -9.66 2.04
C ILE A 36 4.00 -9.49 2.91
N GLU A 37 5.16 -9.98 2.47
CA GLU A 37 6.40 -9.88 3.24
C GLU A 37 6.90 -8.45 3.37
N GLU A 38 6.78 -7.63 2.32
CA GLU A 38 7.12 -6.20 2.36
C GLU A 38 6.25 -5.44 3.35
N ILE A 39 4.94 -5.66 3.34
CA ILE A 39 4.02 -5.03 4.30
C ILE A 39 4.35 -5.49 5.72
N ARG A 40 4.59 -6.79 5.93
CA ARG A 40 4.99 -7.31 7.25
C ARG A 40 6.28 -6.66 7.75
N LYS A 41 7.25 -6.42 6.86
CA LYS A 41 8.48 -5.70 7.21
C LYS A 41 8.19 -4.27 7.64
N ILE A 42 7.38 -3.52 6.89
CA ILE A 42 6.96 -2.16 7.26
C ILE A 42 6.32 -2.13 8.65
N LEU A 43 5.42 -3.08 8.94
CA LEU A 43 4.72 -3.14 10.22
C LEU A 43 5.67 -3.46 11.40
N ARG A 44 6.65 -4.35 11.19
CA ARG A 44 7.66 -4.69 12.23
C ARG A 44 8.63 -3.54 12.48
N ASP A 45 9.16 -2.98 11.40
CA ASP A 45 10.22 -1.96 11.47
C ASP A 45 9.65 -0.58 11.83
N LYS A 46 8.34 -0.38 11.63
CA LYS A 46 7.63 0.90 11.78
C LYS A 46 8.20 2.02 10.91
N ILE A 47 8.84 1.65 9.80
CA ILE A 47 9.38 2.59 8.81
C ILE A 47 8.43 2.60 7.62
N LEU A 48 7.70 3.70 7.45
CA LEU A 48 6.81 3.90 6.32
C LEU A 48 7.62 4.24 5.05
N PRO A 49 7.24 3.70 3.89
CA PRO A 49 7.81 4.14 2.62
C PRO A 49 7.43 5.61 2.34
N PRO A 50 8.22 6.31 1.49
CA PRO A 50 7.83 7.63 1.03
C PRO A 50 6.50 7.59 0.27
N PRO A 51 5.78 8.72 0.17
CA PRO A 51 4.59 8.81 -0.67
C PRO A 51 4.87 8.38 -2.11
N VAL A 52 3.89 7.71 -2.72
CA VAL A 52 4.01 7.26 -4.11
C VAL A 52 4.21 8.44 -5.07
N SER A 53 5.01 8.21 -6.10
CA SER A 53 5.28 9.20 -7.16
C SER A 53 4.07 9.45 -8.04
N ASN A 54 3.26 8.41 -8.29
CA ASN A 54 2.04 8.53 -9.06
C ASN A 54 0.93 9.23 -8.26
N ARG A 55 0.84 10.55 -8.41
CA ARG A 55 -0.13 11.41 -7.69
C ARG A 55 -1.59 11.08 -7.99
N SER A 56 -1.91 10.40 -9.09
CA SER A 56 -3.30 10.00 -9.39
C SER A 56 -3.86 9.03 -8.34
N LEU A 57 -3.00 8.23 -7.70
CA LEU A 57 -3.37 7.31 -6.62
C LEU A 57 -3.75 8.06 -5.33
N CYS A 58 -3.23 9.28 -5.14
CA CYS A 58 -3.50 10.08 -3.96
C CYS A 58 -4.90 10.73 -3.99
N LYS A 59 -5.49 10.95 -5.18
CA LYS A 59 -6.73 11.74 -5.37
C LYS A 59 -7.90 11.27 -4.51
N ASN A 60 -8.05 9.95 -4.34
CA ASN A 60 -9.12 9.34 -3.55
C ASN A 60 -8.58 8.49 -2.39
N CYS A 61 -7.34 8.75 -1.95
CA CYS A 61 -6.72 8.01 -0.88
C CYS A 61 -7.28 8.48 0.47
N SER A 62 -7.80 7.55 1.28
CA SER A 62 -8.29 7.85 2.63
C SER A 62 -7.20 8.34 3.59
N LEU A 63 -5.93 8.13 3.25
CA LEU A 63 -4.78 8.58 4.03
C LEU A 63 -4.20 9.91 3.55
N PHE A 64 -4.81 10.60 2.58
CA PHE A 64 -4.23 11.80 1.96
C PHE A 64 -3.83 12.87 2.99
N ASP A 65 -4.75 13.23 3.89
CA ASP A 65 -4.55 14.28 4.87
C ASP A 65 -3.47 13.93 5.90
N THR A 66 -3.37 12.66 6.30
CA THR A 66 -2.34 12.20 7.24
C THR A 66 -0.99 11.99 6.57
N CYS A 67 -0.98 11.55 5.31
CA CYS A 67 0.24 11.32 4.54
C CYS A 67 0.89 12.63 4.08
N MET A 68 0.09 13.69 3.87
CA MET A 68 0.52 15.00 3.38
C MET A 68 1.53 14.91 2.22
N PRO A 69 1.18 14.22 1.12
CA PRO A 69 2.13 13.83 0.08
C PRO A 69 2.82 15.00 -0.63
N SER A 70 2.20 16.18 -0.65
CA SER A 70 2.76 17.41 -1.23
C SER A 70 3.89 17.99 -0.35
N SER A 71 3.76 17.90 0.97
CA SER A 71 4.77 18.40 1.92
C SER A 71 6.05 17.55 1.91
N TYR A 72 5.95 16.28 1.51
CA TYR A 72 7.13 15.41 1.37
C TYR A 72 8.06 15.83 0.22
N SER A 73 7.53 16.49 -0.83
CA SER A 73 8.32 16.98 -1.96
C SER A 73 9.01 18.33 -1.69
N ASP A 74 8.57 19.07 -0.68
CA ASP A 74 9.17 20.34 -0.30
C ASP A 74 10.40 20.08 0.57
N LEU A 75 11.60 20.36 0.03
CA LEU A 75 12.89 20.17 0.71
C LEU A 75 12.95 20.87 2.09
N ASN A 76 12.18 21.95 2.27
CA ASN A 76 12.06 22.71 3.52
C ASN A 76 11.32 21.95 4.65
N PHE A 77 10.49 20.96 4.31
CA PHE A 77 9.70 20.23 5.30
C PHE A 77 10.54 19.25 6.12
N LYS A 78 11.58 18.66 5.51
CA LYS A 78 12.52 17.80 6.25
C LYS A 78 13.25 18.61 7.34
N GLU A 79 13.74 19.79 7.00
CA GLU A 79 14.40 20.71 7.95
C GLU A 79 13.47 21.16 9.08
N TYR A 80 12.20 21.41 8.77
CA TYR A 80 11.18 21.77 9.77
C TYR A 80 10.84 20.62 10.73
N LEU A 81 10.69 19.38 10.22
CA LEU A 81 10.41 18.20 11.05
C LEU A 81 11.56 17.84 12.00
N PHE A 82 12.82 18.02 11.57
CA PHE A 82 13.98 17.81 12.46
C PHE A 82 13.95 18.79 13.64
N ARG A 83 13.61 20.07 13.40
CA ARG A 83 13.48 21.08 14.47
C ARG A 83 12.41 20.76 15.52
N ILE A 84 11.30 20.10 15.13
CA ILE A 84 10.23 19.74 16.07
C ILE A 84 10.62 18.55 16.95
N LYS A 85 11.33 17.56 16.40
CA LYS A 85 11.81 16.40 17.20
C LYS A 85 12.80 16.80 18.30
N ASP A 86 13.61 17.82 18.08
CA ASP A 86 14.57 18.32 19.08
C ASP A 86 13.92 19.19 20.17
N SER A 87 12.68 19.64 20.00
CA SER A 87 11.98 20.53 20.93
C SER A 87 10.94 19.84 21.82
N GLY A 88 10.95 18.51 21.90
CA GLY A 88 10.20 17.76 22.91
C GLY A 88 8.67 17.85 22.80
N GLY A 89 8.13 17.95 21.59
CA GLY A 89 6.68 17.96 21.35
C GLY A 89 6.11 16.56 21.12
N TYR A 90 5.67 15.93 22.22
CA TYR A 90 5.03 14.60 22.35
C TYR A 90 5.88 13.35 22.06
#